data_AF-A0A7C7SPF7-F1
#
_entry.id   AF-A0A7C7SPF7-F1
#
_cell.length_a   1.000
_cell.length_b   1.000
_cell.length_c   1.000
_cell.angle_alpha   90.00
_cell.angle_beta   90.00
_cell.angle_gamma   90.00
#
_symmetry.space_group_name_H-M   'P 1'
#
loop_
_entity.id
_entity.type
_entity.pdbx_description
1 polymer ?
#
loop_
_entity_poly.entity_id
_entity_poly.type
_entity_poly.pdbx_seq_one_letter_code
_entity_poly.pdbx_strand_id
1 'polypeptide(L)'
;MNHVNTVEGESGEKALEALVFVLHRKHYKYWESLYEYYQNSNDIGELRLSILKKICLSPGYFPSDKQALVIYNLYQDAIKAGWSPNDYRRIQRWNASRILKDLL
;
A
#
# COMPACT_ATOMS: atom_id res chain seq x y z
N MET A 1 41.13 -8.52 -15.77
CA MET A 1 40.74 -7.14 -15.38
C MET A 1 39.27 -7.15 -14.98
N ASN A 2 38.94 -6.38 -13.95
CA ASN A 2 37.79 -6.53 -13.07
C ASN A 2 36.45 -6.00 -13.63
N HIS A 3 35.40 -6.70 -13.19
CA HIS A 3 34.03 -6.25 -12.90
C HIS A 3 33.34 -5.31 -13.89
N VAL A 4 32.53 -5.91 -14.79
CA VAL A 4 31.39 -5.23 -15.40
C VAL A 4 30.36 -4.96 -14.29
N ASN A 5 30.01 -3.69 -14.11
CA ASN A 5 29.08 -3.19 -13.11
C ASN A 5 27.65 -3.69 -13.38
N THR A 6 27.26 -4.80 -12.76
CA THR A 6 25.87 -5.30 -12.71
C THR A 6 25.09 -4.59 -11.60
N VAL A 7 24.96 -3.26 -11.66
CA VAL A 7 24.15 -2.49 -10.67
C VAL A 7 22.89 -1.87 -11.25
N GLU A 8 22.72 -1.86 -12.58
CA GLU A 8 21.53 -1.27 -13.22
C GLU A 8 20.36 -2.26 -13.42
N GLY A 9 20.61 -3.58 -13.39
CA GLY A 9 19.57 -4.61 -13.58
C GLY A 9 18.65 -4.80 -12.37
N GLU A 10 19.19 -4.84 -11.16
CA GLU A 10 18.43 -5.18 -9.95
C GLU A 10 17.38 -4.11 -9.55
N SER A 11 17.63 -2.85 -9.91
CA SER A 11 16.73 -1.73 -9.60
C SER A 11 15.48 -1.75 -10.50
N GLY A 12 15.66 -2.11 -11.78
CA GLY A 12 14.57 -2.22 -12.75
C GLY A 12 13.66 -3.43 -12.48
N GLU A 13 14.24 -4.57 -12.10
CA GLU A 13 13.47 -5.77 -11.75
C GLU A 13 12.58 -5.54 -10.53
N LYS A 14 13.13 -4.95 -9.46
CA LYS A 14 12.35 -4.61 -8.25
C LYS A 14 11.23 -3.62 -8.53
N ALA A 15 11.47 -2.65 -9.42
CA ALA A 15 10.44 -1.70 -9.83
C ALA A 15 9.30 -2.37 -10.59
N LEU A 16 9.63 -3.29 -11.51
CA LEU A 16 8.65 -4.04 -12.27
C LEU A 16 7.84 -4.98 -11.36
N GLU A 17 8.49 -5.69 -10.45
CA GLU A 17 7.83 -6.55 -9.47
C GLU A 17 6.86 -5.76 -8.59
N ALA A 18 7.28 -4.59 -8.10
CA ALA A 18 6.43 -3.70 -7.32
C ALA A 18 5.22 -3.23 -8.14
N LEU A 19 5.44 -2.84 -9.40
CA LEU A 19 4.36 -2.40 -10.30
C LEU A 19 3.34 -3.51 -10.55
N VAL A 20 3.82 -4.73 -10.86
CA VAL A 20 2.97 -5.92 -11.05
C VAL A 20 2.19 -6.23 -9.77
N PHE A 21 2.84 -6.18 -8.61
CA PHE A 21 2.18 -6.44 -7.32
C PHE A 21 1.09 -5.39 -7.03
N VAL A 22 1.40 -4.11 -7.23
CA VAL A 22 0.51 -3.00 -6.91
C VAL A 22 -0.73 -2.97 -7.80
N LEU A 23 -0.58 -3.33 -9.08
CA LEU A 23 -1.67 -3.36 -10.05
C LEU A 23 -2.46 -4.68 -10.07
N HIS A 24 -2.00 -5.70 -9.34
CA HIS A 24 -2.66 -6.99 -9.37
C HIS A 24 -4.07 -6.92 -8.75
N ARG A 25 -5.10 -7.33 -9.50
CA ARG A 25 -6.52 -7.20 -9.12
C ARG A 25 -6.88 -7.73 -7.73
N LYS A 26 -6.18 -8.76 -7.24
CA LYS A 26 -6.44 -9.35 -5.91
C LYS A 26 -6.01 -8.42 -4.77
N HIS A 27 -5.14 -7.46 -5.05
CA HIS A 27 -4.51 -6.58 -4.07
C HIS A 27 -5.18 -5.22 -3.95
N TYR A 28 -6.10 -4.86 -4.86
CA TYR A 28 -6.81 -3.57 -4.78
C TYR A 28 -7.52 -3.34 -3.45
N LYS A 29 -8.07 -4.41 -2.85
CA LYS A 29 -8.70 -4.36 -1.52
C LYS A 29 -7.73 -4.07 -0.37
N TYR A 30 -6.42 -4.19 -0.59
CA TYR A 30 -5.41 -3.95 0.44
C TYR A 30 -5.14 -2.46 0.61
N TRP A 31 -5.25 -1.66 -0.46
CA TRP A 31 -4.81 -0.27 -0.44
C TRP A 31 -5.62 0.59 0.49
N GLU A 32 -6.94 0.41 0.51
CA GLU A 32 -7.83 1.14 1.43
C GLU A 32 -7.50 0.82 2.89
N SER A 33 -7.35 -0.46 3.23
CA SER A 33 -6.98 -0.89 4.59
C SER A 33 -5.59 -0.44 5.00
N LEU A 34 -4.64 -0.42 4.05
CA LEU A 34 -3.29 0.06 4.27
C LEU A 34 -3.27 1.59 4.47
N TYR A 35 -4.11 2.31 3.73
CA TYR A 35 -4.28 3.75 3.87
C TYR A 35 -4.83 4.10 5.25
N GLU A 36 -5.87 3.42 5.72
CA GLU A 36 -6.40 3.59 7.08
C GLU A 36 -5.37 3.31 8.17
N TYR A 37 -4.58 2.24 8.01
CA TYR A 37 -3.51 1.91 8.95
C TYR A 37 -2.51 3.05 9.08
N TYR A 38 -2.05 3.60 7.96
CA TYR A 38 -1.09 4.69 7.95
C TYR A 38 -1.67 6.06 8.26
N GLN A 39 -2.96 6.31 8.00
CA GLN A 39 -3.61 7.57 8.37
C GLN A 39 -3.71 7.75 9.89
N ASN A 40 -3.77 6.66 10.64
CA ASN A 40 -3.78 6.66 12.11
C ASN A 40 -2.38 6.52 12.73
N SER A 41 -1.32 6.42 11.92
CA SER A 41 0.07 6.32 12.36
C SER A 41 0.80 7.65 12.13
N ASN A 42 1.66 8.05 13.08
CA ASN A 42 2.54 9.20 12.92
C ASN A 42 3.84 8.86 12.16
N ASP A 43 4.01 7.62 11.67
CA ASP A 43 5.28 7.12 11.15
C ASP A 43 5.45 7.29 9.63
N ILE A 44 4.50 7.93 8.94
CA ILE A 44 4.52 8.13 7.49
C ILE A 44 4.61 9.61 7.12
N GLY A 45 5.51 9.94 6.19
CA GLY A 45 5.58 11.29 5.61
C GLY A 45 4.41 11.59 4.65
N GLU A 46 3.99 12.85 4.59
CA GLU A 46 2.83 13.32 3.81
C GLU A 46 2.87 12.87 2.34
N LEU A 47 4.05 12.91 1.70
CA LEU A 47 4.20 12.49 0.31
C LEU A 47 3.84 11.02 0.11
N ARG A 48 4.34 10.13 0.97
CA ARG A 48 4.08 8.68 0.90
C ARG A 48 2.59 8.39 1.14
N LEU A 49 1.99 9.09 2.09
CA LEU A 49 0.54 9.02 2.36
C LEU A 49 -0.28 9.51 1.16
N SER A 50 0.15 10.59 0.49
CA SER A 50 -0.55 11.12 -0.70
C SER A 50 -0.53 10.16 -1.90
N ILE A 51 0.57 9.42 -2.08
CA ILE A 51 0.71 8.41 -3.12
C ILE A 51 -0.23 7.24 -2.84
N LEU A 52 -0.28 6.78 -1.58
CA LEU A 52 -1.19 5.72 -1.16
C LEU A 52 -2.66 6.15 -1.29
N LYS A 53 -2.98 7.41 -0.94
CA LYS A 53 -4.31 7.98 -1.12
C LYS A 53 -4.75 7.99 -2.59
N LYS A 54 -3.86 8.34 -3.52
CA LYS A 54 -4.15 8.38 -4.96
C LYS A 54 -4.56 7.02 -5.50
N ILE A 55 -3.87 5.93 -5.12
CA ILE A 55 -4.24 4.59 -5.60
C ILE A 55 -5.56 4.09 -5.01
N CYS A 56 -5.98 4.59 -3.84
CA CYS A 56 -7.27 4.25 -3.23
C CYS A 56 -8.44 5.01 -3.87
N LEU A 57 -8.27 6.32 -4.10
CA LEU A 57 -9.38 7.22 -4.43
C LEU A 57 -9.58 7.43 -5.93
N SER A 58 -8.62 7.06 -6.78
CA SER A 58 -8.68 7.30 -8.22
C SER A 58 -8.80 5.98 -8.98
N PRO A 59 -10.03 5.54 -9.32
CA PRO A 59 -10.24 4.40 -10.21
C PRO A 59 -9.48 4.59 -11.52
N GLY A 60 -8.73 3.58 -11.96
CA GLY A 60 -7.92 3.64 -13.18
C GLY A 60 -6.59 4.39 -13.05
N TYR A 61 -6.20 4.80 -11.83
CA TYR A 61 -4.88 5.36 -11.59
C TYR A 61 -3.78 4.32 -11.84
N PHE A 62 -2.79 4.72 -12.64
CA PHE A 62 -1.62 3.92 -12.92
C PHE A 62 -0.38 4.59 -12.28
N PRO A 63 0.17 4.03 -11.19
CA PRO A 63 1.35 4.60 -10.54
C PRO A 63 2.56 4.47 -11.45
N SER A 64 3.49 5.43 -11.36
CA SER A 64 4.84 5.24 -11.92
C SER A 64 5.62 4.18 -11.15
N ASP A 65 6.68 3.65 -11.74
CA ASP A 65 7.59 2.67 -11.11
C ASP A 65 8.03 3.10 -9.70
N LYS A 66 8.42 4.36 -9.55
CA LYS A 66 8.82 4.94 -8.24
C LYS A 66 7.66 4.95 -7.24
N GLN A 67 6.46 5.27 -7.70
CA GLN A 67 5.27 5.28 -6.83
C GLN A 67 4.85 3.85 -6.45
N ALA A 68 4.92 2.90 -7.39
CA ALA A 68 4.67 1.49 -7.11
C ALA A 68 5.65 0.94 -6.07
N LEU A 69 6.93 1.28 -6.19
CA LEU A 69 7.96 0.96 -5.18
C LEU A 69 7.61 1.54 -3.81
N VAL A 70 7.16 2.80 -3.74
CA VAL A 70 6.72 3.42 -2.49
C VAL A 70 5.56 2.64 -1.87
N ILE A 71 4.52 2.32 -2.65
CA ILE A 71 3.35 1.58 -2.18
C ILE A 71 3.74 0.18 -1.72
N TYR A 72 4.57 -0.52 -2.50
CA TYR A 72 5.05 -1.85 -2.17
C TYR A 72 5.87 -1.87 -0.88
N ASN A 73 6.77 -0.89 -0.70
CA ASN A 73 7.55 -0.79 0.52
C ASN A 73 6.66 -0.51 1.74
N LEU A 74 5.67 0.39 1.62
CA LEU A 74 4.69 0.63 2.69
C LEU A 74 3.93 -0.65 3.05
N TYR A 75 3.53 -1.44 2.06
CA TYR A 75 2.91 -2.74 2.30
C TYR A 75 3.85 -3.67 3.07
N GLN A 76 5.10 -3.84 2.63
CA GLN A 76 6.07 -4.71 3.29
C GLN A 76 6.38 -4.26 4.72
N ASP A 77 6.51 -2.95 4.93
CA ASP A 77 6.78 -2.35 6.24
C ASP A 77 5.59 -2.58 7.19
N ALA A 78 4.36 -2.39 6.72
CA ALA A 78 3.16 -2.67 7.51
C ALA A 78 3.05 -4.16 7.89
N ILE A 79 3.30 -5.08 6.95
CA ILE A 79 3.33 -6.53 7.23
C ILE A 79 4.36 -6.87 8.32
N LYS A 80 5.57 -6.30 8.25
CA LYS A 80 6.61 -6.49 9.26
C LYS A 80 6.22 -5.92 10.63
N ALA A 81 5.43 -4.83 10.64
CA ALA A 81 4.87 -4.23 11.84
C ALA A 81 3.64 -4.99 12.39
N GLY A 82 3.23 -6.08 11.76
CA GLY A 82 2.12 -6.93 12.21
C GLY A 82 0.74 -6.54 11.67
N TRP A 83 0.66 -5.60 10.72
CA TRP A 83 -0.58 -5.32 10.00
C TRP A 83 -0.97 -6.50 9.09
N SER A 84 -2.26 -6.80 8.98
CA SER A 84 -2.77 -7.85 8.08
C SER A 84 -3.73 -7.28 7.03
N PRO A 85 -3.57 -7.62 5.74
CA PRO A 85 -4.48 -7.18 4.67
C PRO A 85 -5.93 -7.68 4.84
N ASN A 86 -6.14 -8.67 5.72
CA ASN A 86 -7.46 -9.22 6.01
C ASN A 86 -8.16 -8.53 7.20
N ASP A 87 -7.47 -7.65 7.94
CA ASP A 87 -8.07 -6.93 9.07
C ASP A 87 -9.15 -5.91 8.64
N TYR A 88 -9.19 -5.54 7.35
CA TYR A 88 -10.26 -4.72 6.78
C TYR A 88 -11.68 -5.26 7.06
N ARG A 89 -11.86 -6.60 7.11
CA ARG A 89 -13.16 -7.21 7.46
C ARG A 89 -13.57 -6.98 8.91
N ARG A 90 -12.61 -6.75 9.83
CA ARG A 90 -12.91 -6.36 11.22
C ARG A 90 -13.36 -4.91 11.29
N ILE A 91 -12.71 -4.01 10.55
CA ILE A 91 -12.97 -2.56 10.60
C ILE A 91 -14.37 -2.22 10.06
N GLN A 92 -14.77 -2.80 8.92
CA GLN A 92 -16.13 -2.66 8.36
C GLN A 92 -17.22 -3.13 9.33
N ARG A 93 -17.00 -4.28 10.00
CA ARG A 93 -17.90 -4.78 11.05
C ARG A 93 -17.96 -3.86 12.27
N TRP A 94 -16.82 -3.27 12.65
CA TRP A 94 -16.73 -2.39 13.82
C TRP A 94 -17.40 -1.04 13.56
N ASN A 95 -17.19 -0.45 12.39
CA ASN A 95 -17.85 0.81 11.97
C ASN A 95 -19.36 0.63 11.81
N ALA A 96 -19.83 -0.46 11.21
CA ALA A 96 -21.25 -0.79 11.14
C ALA A 96 -21.87 -0.94 12.54
N SER A 97 -21.18 -1.59 13.48
CA SER A 97 -21.64 -1.74 14.86
C SER A 97 -21.65 -0.43 15.64
N ARG A 98 -20.79 0.54 15.30
CA ARG A 98 -20.76 1.85 15.95
C ARG A 98 -21.92 2.73 15.49
N ILE A 99 -22.15 2.78 14.17
CA ILE A 99 -23.30 3.49 13.58
C ILE A 99 -24.63 2.94 14.12
N LEU A 100 -24.75 1.61 14.28
CA LEU A 100 -25.93 0.97 14.87
C LEU A 100 -26.15 1.28 16.36
N LYS A 101 -25.07 1.54 17.13
CA LYS A 101 -25.18 1.93 18.54
C LYS A 101 -25.54 3.40 18.72
N ASP A 102 -25.17 4.25 17.77
CA ASP A 102 -25.51 5.67 17.78
C ASP A 102 -26.94 5.95 17.27
N LEU A 103 -27.63 4.91 16.75
CA LEU A 103 -29.00 4.97 16.20
C LEU A 103 -30.07 4.30 17.09
N LEU A 104 -29.68 3.70 18.22
CA LEU A 104 -30.57 3.08 19.22
C LEU A 104 -30.50 3.85 20.54
#